data_AF-A0AAN8WSF4-F1
#
_entry.id   AF-A0AAN8WSF4-F1
#
_cell.length_a   1.000
_cell.length_b   1.000
_cell.length_c   1.000
_cell.angle_alpha   90.00
_cell.angle_beta   90.00
_cell.angle_gamma   90.00
#
_symmetry.space_group_name_H-M   'P 1'
#
loop_
_entity.id
_entity.type
_entity.pdbx_description
1 polymer ?
#
loop_
_entity_poly.entity_id
_entity_poly.type
_entity_poly.pdbx_seq_one_letter_code
_entity_poly.pdbx_strand_id
1 'polypeptide(L)'
;MLVADALRLGGAILSQYPDMLAPQLIGRLLPEMESNPHVKSLLEQCDAEGIEHCGLLPSYHCSHTPGGPLKYSLEGHQFAVFGFCLTNDLRYIVSVSNKFITWDLSTSDLTREVIPGIEGIMQELVLSPDNKYSIAHTNNSQVRMV
;
A
#
# COMPACT_ATOMS: atom_id res chain seq x y z
N MET A 1 7.22 2.92 -17.93
CA MET A 1 7.05 3.46 -16.56
C MET A 1 5.61 3.29 -16.06
N LEU A 2 4.58 3.62 -16.86
CA LEU A 2 3.16 3.53 -16.45
C LEU A 2 2.72 2.17 -15.86
N VAL A 3 3.04 1.05 -16.52
CA VAL A 3 2.68 -0.28 -16.01
C VAL A 3 3.37 -0.57 -14.67
N ALA A 4 4.65 -0.25 -14.55
CA ALA A 4 5.38 -0.41 -13.29
C ALA A 4 4.80 0.46 -12.16
N ASP A 5 4.39 1.69 -12.48
CA ASP A 5 3.72 2.58 -11.53
C ASP A 5 2.33 2.04 -11.15
N ALA A 6 1.58 1.46 -12.09
CA ALA A 6 0.29 0.82 -11.82
C ALA A 6 0.44 -0.38 -10.88
N LEU A 7 1.45 -1.22 -11.11
CA LEU A 7 1.78 -2.34 -10.23
C LEU A 7 2.18 -1.86 -8.84
N ARG A 8 2.98 -0.78 -8.74
CA ARG A 8 3.36 -0.20 -7.45
C ARG A 8 2.15 0.38 -6.69
N LEU A 9 1.22 1.04 -7.38
CA LEU A 9 -0.03 1.53 -6.79
C LEU A 9 -0.99 0.41 -6.37
N GLY A 10 -0.89 -0.77 -6.98
CA GLY A 10 -1.64 -1.97 -6.60
C GLY A 10 -0.88 -2.92 -5.67
N GLY A 11 0.37 -2.60 -5.31
CA GLY A 11 1.31 -3.55 -4.68
C GLY A 11 0.79 -4.15 -3.36
N ALA A 12 0.16 -3.34 -2.51
CA ALA A 12 -0.42 -3.81 -1.26
C ALA A 12 -1.53 -4.86 -1.47
N ILE A 13 -2.32 -4.74 -2.55
CA ILE A 13 -3.36 -5.69 -2.92
C ILE A 13 -2.72 -6.92 -3.59
N LEU A 14 -1.82 -6.70 -4.55
CA LEU A 14 -1.19 -7.78 -5.33
C LEU A 14 -0.29 -8.68 -4.50
N SER A 15 0.29 -8.18 -3.40
CA SER A 15 1.08 -9.01 -2.48
C SER A 15 0.24 -10.04 -1.72
N GLN A 16 -1.04 -9.74 -1.48
CA GLN A 16 -1.98 -10.64 -0.79
C GLN A 16 -2.86 -11.42 -1.76
N TYR A 17 -3.25 -10.79 -2.86
CA TYR A 17 -4.21 -11.29 -3.85
C TYR A 17 -3.64 -11.14 -5.27
N PRO A 18 -2.68 -12.00 -5.66
CA PRO A 18 -2.04 -11.92 -6.97
C PRO A 18 -3.02 -12.07 -8.14
N ASP A 19 -4.11 -12.83 -7.93
CA ASP A 19 -5.19 -13.01 -8.93
C ASP A 19 -5.93 -11.70 -9.27
N MET A 20 -5.75 -10.63 -8.49
CA MET A 20 -6.30 -9.31 -8.79
C MET A 20 -5.47 -8.52 -9.82
N LEU A 21 -4.44 -9.11 -10.43
CA LEU A 21 -3.58 -8.44 -11.42
C LEU A 21 -4.37 -7.74 -12.53
N ALA A 22 -5.28 -8.45 -13.20
CA ALA A 22 -6.09 -7.88 -14.28
C ALA A 22 -6.98 -6.72 -13.79
N PRO A 23 -7.79 -6.85 -12.72
CA PRO A 23 -8.52 -5.72 -12.14
C PRO A 23 -7.66 -4.51 -11.80
N GLN A 24 -6.47 -4.73 -11.22
CA GLN A 24 -5.58 -3.64 -10.81
C GLN A 24 -4.99 -2.88 -12.01
N LEU A 25 -4.70 -3.58 -13.12
CA LEU A 25 -4.21 -2.97 -14.35
C LEU A 25 -5.33 -2.27 -15.11
N ILE A 26 -6.46 -2.94 -15.36
CA ILE A 26 -7.61 -2.37 -16.08
C ILE A 26 -8.11 -1.10 -15.38
N GLY A 27 -8.38 -1.18 -14.08
CA GLY A 27 -8.94 -0.06 -13.32
C GLY A 27 -8.08 1.21 -13.32
N ARG A 28 -6.77 1.10 -13.61
CA ARG A 28 -5.78 2.20 -13.58
C ARG A 28 -5.32 2.67 -14.95
N LEU A 29 -5.17 1.75 -15.91
CA LEU A 29 -4.53 2.02 -17.21
C LEU A 29 -5.52 2.25 -18.34
N LEU A 30 -6.82 2.03 -18.13
CA LEU A 30 -7.86 2.28 -19.15
C LEU A 30 -7.73 3.65 -19.86
N PRO A 31 -7.45 4.78 -19.18
CA PRO A 31 -7.28 6.08 -19.84
C PRO A 31 -6.08 6.14 -20.80
N GLU A 32 -5.08 5.29 -20.62
CA GLU A 32 -3.83 5.25 -21.41
C GLU A 32 -3.93 4.31 -22.62
N MET A 33 -5.09 3.67 -22.82
CA MET A 33 -5.29 2.70 -23.88
C MET A 33 -5.19 3.33 -25.28
N GLU A 34 -5.75 4.54 -25.45
CA GLU A 34 -5.76 5.22 -26.76
C GLU A 34 -4.39 5.77 -27.13
N SER A 35 -3.60 6.19 -26.14
CA SER A 35 -2.28 6.79 -26.33
C SER A 35 -1.18 5.75 -26.51
N ASN A 36 -1.39 4.49 -26.09
CA ASN A 36 -0.35 3.47 -26.08
C ASN A 36 -0.84 2.09 -26.56
N PRO A 37 -0.42 1.62 -27.75
CA PRO A 37 -0.87 0.35 -28.31
C PRO A 37 -0.42 -0.88 -27.50
N HIS A 38 0.70 -0.79 -26.77
CA HIS A 38 1.16 -1.88 -25.91
C HIS A 38 0.32 -1.99 -24.64
N VAL A 39 -0.09 -0.85 -24.06
CA VAL A 39 -1.04 -0.83 -22.94
C VAL A 39 -2.39 -1.38 -23.40
N LYS A 40 -2.85 -0.96 -24.58
CA LYS A 40 -4.06 -1.53 -25.18
C LYS A 40 -4.01 -3.05 -25.29
N SER A 41 -2.96 -3.59 -25.90
CA SER A 41 -2.80 -5.04 -26.03
C SER A 41 -2.74 -5.76 -24.68
N LEU A 42 -2.10 -5.15 -23.67
CA LEU A 42 -2.06 -5.69 -22.31
C LEU A 42 -3.46 -5.71 -21.65
N LEU A 43 -4.25 -4.65 -21.83
CA LEU A 43 -5.60 -4.58 -21.27
C LEU A 43 -6.55 -5.55 -21.96
N GLU A 44 -6.43 -5.74 -23.28
CA GLU A 44 -7.18 -6.77 -24.02
C GLU A 44 -6.88 -8.18 -23.51
N GLN A 45 -5.62 -8.48 -23.15
CA GLN A 45 -5.27 -9.75 -22.49
C GLN A 45 -5.86 -9.84 -21.08
N CYS A 46 -5.82 -8.76 -20.30
CA CYS A 46 -6.44 -8.72 -18.97
C CYS A 46 -7.96 -8.96 -19.04
N ASP A 47 -8.64 -8.44 -20.06
CA ASP A 47 -10.08 -8.65 -20.25
C ASP A 47 -10.39 -10.09 -20.70
N ALA A 48 -9.56 -10.67 -21.58
CA ALA A 48 -9.79 -12.01 -22.12
C ALA A 48 -9.45 -13.12 -21.11
N GLU A 49 -8.33 -13.00 -20.40
CA GLU A 49 -7.78 -14.05 -19.54
C GLU A 49 -8.01 -13.76 -18.05
N GLY A 50 -8.20 -12.49 -17.67
CA GLY A 50 -8.31 -12.10 -16.25
C GLY A 50 -9.52 -12.69 -15.53
N ILE A 51 -10.59 -13.03 -16.25
CA ILE A 51 -11.78 -13.70 -15.72
C ILE A 51 -11.45 -15.10 -15.17
N GLU A 52 -10.41 -15.78 -15.69
CA GLU A 52 -9.97 -17.07 -15.16
C GLU A 52 -9.41 -16.97 -13.74
N HIS A 53 -8.92 -15.79 -13.35
CA HIS A 53 -8.31 -15.51 -12.05
C HIS A 53 -9.22 -14.69 -11.13
N CYS A 54 -9.96 -13.74 -11.69
CA CYS A 54 -10.85 -12.85 -10.95
C CYS A 54 -12.17 -12.64 -11.70
N GLY A 55 -13.27 -13.18 -11.16
CA GLY A 55 -14.60 -13.08 -11.77
C GLY A 55 -15.20 -11.66 -11.81
N LEU A 56 -14.52 -10.66 -11.20
CA LEU A 56 -14.96 -9.26 -11.18
C LEU A 56 -13.90 -8.36 -11.84
N LEU A 57 -14.08 -8.09 -13.13
CA LEU A 57 -13.23 -7.16 -13.88
C LEU A 57 -13.91 -5.79 -14.02
N PRO A 58 -13.20 -4.67 -13.79
CA PRO A 58 -13.74 -3.34 -14.02
C PRO A 58 -14.02 -3.07 -15.50
N SER A 59 -15.18 -2.49 -15.83
CA SER A 59 -15.47 -2.04 -17.21
C SER A 59 -15.08 -0.58 -17.47
N TYR A 60 -14.72 0.16 -16.42
CA TYR A 60 -14.36 1.58 -16.48
C TYR A 60 -13.17 1.87 -15.58
N HIS A 61 -12.48 2.99 -15.84
CA HIS A 61 -11.45 3.52 -14.96
C HIS A 61 -12.03 3.80 -13.57
N CYS A 62 -11.49 3.15 -12.55
CA CYS A 62 -12.05 3.16 -11.19
C CYS A 62 -10.98 3.30 -10.11
N SER A 63 -9.71 3.51 -10.49
CA SER A 63 -8.56 3.61 -9.58
C SER A 63 -7.68 4.80 -9.93
N HIS A 64 -6.66 5.08 -9.11
CA HIS A 64 -5.72 6.16 -9.41
C HIS A 64 -4.86 5.85 -10.64
N THR A 65 -4.85 6.78 -11.60
CA THR A 65 -4.00 6.69 -12.80
C THR A 65 -2.52 6.72 -12.41
N PRO A 66 -1.68 5.84 -12.99
CA PRO A 66 -0.25 5.84 -12.75
C PRO A 66 0.43 7.08 -13.35
N GLY A 67 1.65 7.37 -12.92
CA GLY A 67 2.41 8.55 -13.36
C GLY A 67 2.07 9.85 -12.60
N GLY A 68 1.06 9.83 -11.74
CA GLY A 68 0.71 10.94 -10.86
C GLY A 68 1.67 11.15 -9.66
N PRO A 69 1.34 12.12 -8.79
CA PRO A 69 2.11 12.40 -7.57
C PRO A 69 2.00 11.28 -6.53
N LEU A 70 0.89 10.52 -6.53
CA LEU A 70 0.73 9.37 -5.65
C LEU A 70 1.68 8.24 -6.07
N LYS A 71 2.51 7.76 -5.14
CA LYS A 71 3.51 6.70 -5.40
C LYS A 71 3.14 5.35 -4.77
N TYR A 72 2.49 5.35 -3.62
CA TYR A 72 2.19 4.16 -2.83
C TYR A 72 0.81 4.27 -2.18
N SER A 73 0.09 3.14 -2.08
CA SER A 73 -1.03 2.96 -1.15
C SER A 73 -0.58 1.94 -0.10
N LEU A 74 -0.39 2.37 1.14
CA LEU A 74 0.13 1.54 2.22
C LEU A 74 -1.03 1.10 3.12
N GLU A 75 -1.54 -0.11 2.86
CA GLU A 75 -2.72 -0.66 3.52
C GLU A 75 -2.31 -1.77 4.49
N GLY A 76 -2.95 -1.83 5.67
CA GLY A 76 -2.66 -2.86 6.67
C GLY A 76 -3.21 -2.59 8.07
N HIS A 77 -3.47 -1.33 8.42
CA HIS A 77 -4.20 -1.01 9.65
C HIS A 77 -5.70 -1.24 9.47
N GLN A 78 -6.34 -1.90 10.44
CA GLN A 78 -7.78 -2.12 10.46
C GLN A 78 -8.56 -0.85 10.90
N PHE A 79 -7.91 0.00 11.69
CA PHE A 79 -8.48 1.23 12.21
C PHE A 79 -7.71 2.44 11.66
N ALA A 80 -8.22 3.65 11.95
CA ALA A 80 -7.56 4.89 11.55
C ALA A 80 -6.09 4.91 11.98
N VAL A 81 -5.23 5.47 11.12
CA VAL A 81 -3.83 5.70 11.41
C VAL A 81 -3.71 7.00 12.19
N PHE A 82 -3.15 6.93 13.39
CA PHE A 82 -3.07 8.07 14.32
C PHE A 82 -1.67 8.68 14.43
N GLY A 83 -0.67 8.04 13.82
CA GLY A 83 0.68 8.57 13.77
C GLY A 83 1.53 7.83 12.75
N PHE A 84 2.48 8.53 12.16
CA PHE A 84 3.51 7.95 11.30
C PHE A 84 4.83 8.71 11.45
N CYS A 85 5.94 8.04 11.14
CA CYS A 85 7.29 8.59 11.13
C CYS A 85 8.11 7.92 10.03
N LEU A 86 9.03 8.67 9.44
CA LEU A 86 10.06 8.13 8.56
C LEU A 86 11.30 7.79 9.38
N THR A 87 11.98 6.70 9.00
CA THR A 87 13.34 6.46 9.47
C THR A 87 14.28 7.55 8.98
N ASN A 88 15.38 7.80 9.71
CA ASN A 88 16.34 8.85 9.35
C ASN A 88 16.99 8.66 7.96
N ASP A 89 17.05 7.44 7.44
CA ASP A 89 17.53 7.15 6.09
C ASP A 89 16.45 7.29 5.01
N LEU A 90 15.22 7.66 5.40
CA LEU A 90 14.03 7.81 4.57
C LEU A 90 13.64 6.53 3.81
N ARG A 91 14.18 5.38 4.19
CA ARG A 91 13.90 4.10 3.54
C ARG A 91 12.59 3.50 4.02
N TYR A 92 12.25 3.68 5.29
CA TYR A 92 11.07 3.08 5.88
C TYR A 92 10.11 4.13 6.42
N ILE A 93 8.82 3.80 6.37
CA ILE A 93 7.80 4.49 7.14
C ILE A 93 7.28 3.54 8.21
N VAL A 94 7.17 4.04 9.44
CA VAL A 94 6.50 3.35 10.55
C VAL A 94 5.21 4.09 10.82
N SER A 95 4.11 3.38 11.02
CA SER A 95 2.84 3.99 11.43
C SER A 95 2.14 3.18 12.49
N VAL A 96 1.25 3.86 13.21
CA VAL A 96 0.58 3.31 14.39
C VAL A 96 -0.93 3.47 14.32
N SER A 97 -1.61 2.44 14.81
CA SER A 97 -3.02 2.42 15.14
C SER A 97 -3.21 1.60 16.43
N ASN A 98 -3.77 0.39 16.38
CA ASN A 98 -3.69 -0.60 17.47
C ASN A 98 -2.43 -1.49 17.40
N LYS A 99 -1.65 -1.37 16.34
CA LYS A 99 -0.38 -2.07 16.07
C LYS A 99 0.64 -1.10 15.45
N PHE A 100 1.90 -1.51 15.41
CA PHE A 100 2.94 -0.85 14.61
C PHE A 100 3.07 -1.60 13.28
N ILE A 101 3.14 -0.87 12.19
CA ILE A 101 3.51 -1.43 10.89
C ILE A 101 4.66 -0.63 10.32
N THR A 102 5.65 -1.33 9.76
CA THR A 102 6.77 -0.76 9.01
C THR A 102 6.67 -1.17 7.56
N TRP A 103 6.81 -0.21 6.64
CA TRP A 103 6.87 -0.45 5.20
C TRP A 103 8.20 0.00 4.63
N ASP A 104 8.76 -0.77 3.69
CA ASP A 104 9.91 -0.36 2.89
C ASP A 104 9.43 0.50 1.72
N LEU A 105 9.84 1.77 1.67
CA LEU A 105 9.45 2.69 0.60
C LEU A 105 10.15 2.41 -0.73
N SER A 106 11.17 1.54 -0.76
CA SER A 106 11.78 1.11 -2.02
C SER A 106 10.94 0.05 -2.73
N THR A 107 10.27 -0.82 -1.98
CA THR A 107 9.49 -1.94 -2.53
C THR A 107 7.99 -1.82 -2.33
N SER A 108 7.54 -0.93 -1.45
CA SER A 108 6.16 -0.81 -0.93
C SER A 108 5.69 -1.96 -0.03
N ASP A 109 6.59 -2.86 0.33
CA ASP A 109 6.23 -4.04 1.12
C ASP A 109 6.08 -3.72 2.59
N LEU A 110 5.13 -4.40 3.23
CA LEU A 110 5.07 -4.49 4.68
C LEU A 110 6.22 -5.37 5.17
N THR A 111 7.17 -4.79 5.91
CA THR A 111 8.37 -5.50 6.37
C THR A 111 8.27 -5.97 7.81
N ARG A 112 7.53 -5.25 8.66
CA ARG A 112 7.37 -5.61 10.07
C ARG A 112 5.98 -5.21 10.56
N GLU A 113 5.34 -6.12 11.27
CA GLU A 113 4.13 -5.86 12.05
C GLU A 113 4.38 -6.24 13.51
N VAL A 114 4.01 -5.36 14.44
CA VAL A 114 4.09 -5.63 15.88
C VAL A 114 2.75 -5.32 16.53
N ILE A 115 2.15 -6.34 17.16
CA ILE A 115 0.88 -6.25 17.87
C ILE A 115 1.19 -6.23 19.38
N PRO A 116 1.24 -5.06 20.03
CA PRO A 116 1.70 -4.94 21.41
C PRO A 116 0.66 -5.38 22.47
N GLY A 117 -0.49 -5.92 22.05
CA GLY A 117 -1.56 -6.35 22.95
C GLY A 117 -2.09 -5.21 23.83
N ILE A 118 -2.37 -4.05 23.23
CA ILE A 118 -2.91 -2.90 23.96
C ILE A 118 -4.43 -2.89 23.96
N GLU A 119 -5.02 -2.45 25.07
CA GLU A 119 -6.39 -1.95 25.10
C GLU A 119 -6.34 -0.47 24.73
N GLY A 120 -6.81 -0.10 23.54
CA GLY A 120 -6.84 1.28 23.06
C GLY A 120 -6.16 1.51 21.72
N ILE A 121 -6.03 2.78 21.34
CA ILE A 121 -5.34 3.23 20.12
C ILE A 121 -4.06 3.98 20.49
N MET A 122 -3.01 3.76 19.72
CA MET A 122 -1.76 4.51 19.84
C MET A 122 -1.86 5.86 19.16
N GLN A 123 -1.15 6.83 19.71
CA GLN A 123 -1.04 8.21 19.26
C GLN A 123 0.41 8.67 19.37
N GLU A 124 0.75 9.71 18.61
CA GLU A 124 2.07 10.35 18.58
C GLU A 124 3.25 9.36 18.54
N LEU A 125 3.45 8.75 17.37
CA LEU A 125 4.61 7.93 17.11
C LEU A 125 5.88 8.78 17.05
N VAL A 126 6.94 8.33 17.71
CA VAL A 126 8.30 8.85 17.55
C VAL A 126 9.30 7.72 17.33
N LEU A 127 10.35 7.99 16.57
CA LEU A 127 11.46 7.08 16.35
C LEU A 127 12.70 7.57 17.12
N SER A 128 13.49 6.64 17.64
CA SER A 128 14.81 6.97 18.17
C SER A 128 15.75 7.44 17.05
N PRO A 129 16.76 8.29 17.33
CA PRO A 129 17.68 8.79 16.31
C PRO A 129 18.46 7.70 15.55
N ASP A 130 18.65 6.53 16.17
CA ASP A 130 19.28 5.36 15.57
C ASP A 130 18.27 4.42 14.86
N ASN A 131 16.99 4.81 14.76
CA ASN A 131 15.87 4.04 14.22
C ASN A 131 15.60 2.69 14.91
N LYS A 132 16.24 2.43 16.06
CA LYS A 132 16.15 1.13 16.74
C LYS A 132 14.87 0.96 17.54
N TYR A 133 14.26 2.05 17.97
CA TYR A 133 13.07 2.05 18.81
C TYR A 133 11.96 2.90 18.19
N SER A 134 10.75 2.36 18.22
CA SER A 134 9.51 3.08 17.93
C SER A 134 8.72 3.22 19.22
N ILE A 135 8.36 4.44 19.60
CA ILE A 135 7.60 4.72 20.82
C ILE A 135 6.28 5.38 20.45
N ALA A 136 5.19 4.92 21.06
CA ALA A 136 3.90 5.58 20.99
C ALA A 136 3.19 5.48 22.35
N HIS A 137 2.30 6.43 22.63
CA HIS A 137 1.46 6.37 23.82
C HIS A 137 0.01 6.05 23.42
N THR A 138 -0.80 5.54 24.34
CA THR A 138 -2.20 5.19 24.09
C THR A 138 -3.14 6.17 24.76
N ASN A 139 -4.38 6.23 24.26
CA ASN A 139 -5.48 6.95 24.91
C ASN A 139 -5.88 6.37 26.29
N ASN A 140 -5.28 5.25 26.71
CA ASN A 140 -5.47 4.61 28.01
C ASN A 140 -4.26 4.78 28.94
N SER A 141 -3.48 5.84 28.74
CA SER A 141 -2.33 6.22 29.58
C SER A 141 -1.22 5.16 29.63
N GLN A 142 -1.05 4.36 28.56
CA GLN A 142 0.05 3.41 28.44
C GLN A 142 1.06 3.88 27.41
N VAL A 143 2.35 3.55 27.61
CA VAL A 143 3.41 3.75 26.62
C VAL A 143 3.86 2.38 26.10
N ARG A 144 4.11 2.30 24.79
CA ARG A 144 4.68 1.12 24.14
C ARG A 144 5.92 1.53 23.36
N MET A 145 6.97 0.72 23.50
CA MET A 145 8.24 0.85 22.79
C MET A 145 8.56 -0.49 22.13
N VAL A 146 8.87 -0.50 20.83
CA VAL A 146 9.11 -1.69 20.01
C VAL A 146 10.29 -1.55 19.06
#